data_AF-A0A7V9HZJ2-F1
#
_entry.id   AF-A0A7V9HZJ2-F1
#
_cell.length_a   1.000
_cell.length_b   1.000
_cell.length_c   1.000
_cell.angle_alpha   90.00
_cell.angle_beta   90.00
_cell.angle_gamma   90.00
#
_symmetry.space_group_name_H-M   'P 1'
#
loop_
_entity.id
_entity.type
_entity.pdbx_description
1 polymer ?
#
loop_
_entity_poly.entity_id
_entity_poly.type
_entity_poly.pdbx_seq_one_letter_code
_entity_poly.pdbx_strand_id
1 'polypeptide(L)' 'MIPNVHIRDYGDYMSNNQLSVEIYEKPDAMIFKGTHEGALNAWICGDCGCAELYVESPQQLYSTYQSFKAE' A
#
# COMPACT_ATOMS: atom_id res chain seq x y z
N MET A 1 16.76 4.38 13.19
CA MET A 1 15.63 3.94 12.35
C MET A 1 15.39 2.46 12.60
N ILE A 2 14.15 2.09 12.89
CA ILE A 2 13.68 0.70 12.97
C ILE A 2 13.05 0.40 11.59
N PRO A 3 13.69 -0.42 10.75
CA PRO A 3 13.18 -0.70 9.40
C PRO A 3 12.14 -1.82 9.40
N ASN A 4 11.36 -1.93 8.32
CA ASN A 4 10.43 -3.04 8.06
C ASN A 4 9.43 -3.28 9.20
N VAL A 5 8.93 -2.19 9.81
CA VAL A 5 7.90 -2.32 10.84
C VAL A 5 6.57 -2.64 10.17
N HIS A 6 6.02 -3.81 10.47
CA HIS A 6 4.70 -4.21 10.01
C HIS A 6 3.61 -3.38 10.68
N ILE A 7 2.71 -2.85 9.86
CA ILE A 7 1.52 -2.15 10.33
C ILE A 7 0.35 -3.13 10.23
N ARG A 8 -0.31 -3.36 11.36
CA ARG A 8 -1.48 -4.24 11.41
C ARG A 8 -2.74 -3.43 11.20
N ASP A 9 -3.56 -3.90 10.28
CA ASP A 9 -4.93 -3.45 10.13
C ASP A 9 -5.86 -4.47 10.79
N TYR A 10 -6.69 -3.97 11.71
CA TYR A 10 -7.73 -4.76 12.35
C TYR A 10 -9.04 -4.47 11.63
N GLY A 11 -9.24 -5.15 10.50
CA GLY A 11 -10.49 -5.09 9.76
C GLY A 11 -11.65 -5.74 10.53
N ASP A 12 -12.84 -5.72 9.93
CA ASP A 12 -13.99 -6.45 10.46
C ASP A 12 -13.64 -7.95 10.62
N TYR A 13 -14.08 -8.56 11.72
CA TYR A 13 -13.83 -9.95 12.15
C TYR A 13 -12.48 -10.27 12.82
N MET A 14 -11.76 -9.30 13.39
CA MET A 14 -10.50 -9.54 14.15
C MET A 14 -9.41 -10.26 13.32
N SER A 15 -9.47 -10.15 11.99
CA SER A 15 -8.40 -10.67 11.13
C SER A 15 -7.15 -9.80 11.30
N ASN A 16 -6.01 -10.44 11.59
CA ASN A 16 -4.71 -9.76 11.66
C ASN A 16 -4.17 -9.59 10.24
N ASN A 17 -4.71 -8.61 9.51
CA ASN A 17 -4.23 -8.31 8.16
C ASN A 17 -3.09 -7.29 8.23
N GLN A 18 -2.22 -7.34 7.23
CA GLN A 18 -1.26 -6.28 7.03
C GLN A 18 -1.98 -5.10 6.36
N LEU A 19 -1.71 -3.88 6.83
CA LEU A 19 -2.23 -2.68 6.16
C LEU A 19 -1.69 -2.61 4.73
N SER A 20 -2.56 -2.34 3.77
CA SER A 20 -2.22 -2.29 2.35
C SER A 20 -2.67 -0.98 1.70
N VAL A 21 -2.14 -0.70 0.51
CA VAL A 21 -2.60 0.35 -0.41
C VAL A 21 -3.08 -0.28 -1.70
N GLU A 22 -4.00 0.39 -2.37
CA GLU A 22 -4.58 -0.07 -3.64
C GLU A 22 -4.34 0.97 -4.76
N ILE A 23 -4.06 0.48 -5.97
CA ILE A 23 -4.12 1.26 -7.21
C ILE A 23 -5.02 0.52 -8.19
N TYR A 24 -5.91 1.27 -8.85
CA TYR A 24 -6.79 0.74 -9.89
C TYR A 24 -6.19 0.97 -11.27
N GLU A 25 -6.13 -0.09 -12.10
CA GLU A 25 -5.83 0.02 -13.53
C GLU A 25 -6.86 0.89 -14.26
N LYS A 26 -8.14 0.77 -13.88
CA LYS A 26 -9.25 1.50 -14.49
C LYS A 26 -10.08 2.18 -13.41
N PRO A 27 -9.62 3.33 -12.87
CA PRO A 27 -10.28 3.98 -11.74
C PRO A 27 -11.74 4.36 -12.05
N ASP A 28 -12.05 4.68 -13.30
CA ASP A 28 -13.40 5.08 -13.74
C ASP A 28 -14.32 3.89 -14.08
N ALA A 29 -13.81 2.65 -14.09
CA ALA A 29 -14.63 1.48 -14.35
C ALA A 29 -15.56 1.18 -13.17
N MET A 30 -16.83 0.85 -13.44
CA MET A 30 -17.81 0.49 -12.40
C MET A 30 -17.60 -0.92 -11.83
N ILE A 31 -17.08 -1.84 -12.65
CA ILE A 31 -16.75 -3.23 -12.30
C ILE A 31 -15.41 -3.62 -12.94
N PHE A 32 -14.69 -4.59 -12.37
CA PHE A 32 -13.39 -5.05 -12.86
C PHE A 32 -12.35 -3.92 -13.02
N LYS A 33 -12.15 -3.15 -11.95
CA LYS A 33 -11.21 -2.01 -11.91
C LYS A 33 -9.73 -2.40 -12.09
N GLY A 34 -9.41 -3.70 -12.02
CA GLY A 34 -8.02 -4.19 -12.04
C GLY A 34 -7.24 -3.67 -10.84
N THR A 35 -7.63 -4.11 -9.63
CA THR A 35 -7.00 -3.66 -8.39
C THR A 35 -5.62 -4.30 -8.21
N HIS A 36 -4.62 -3.47 -7.95
CA HIS A 36 -3.27 -3.86 -7.55
C HIS A 36 -3.02 -3.40 -6.13
N GLU A 37 -2.57 -4.32 -5.29
CA GLU A 37 -2.33 -4.05 -3.87
C GLU A 37 -0.84 -4.05 -3.55
N GLY A 38 -0.45 -3.22 -2.60
CA GLY A 38 0.89 -3.23 -2.02
C GLY A 38 0.83 -3.20 -0.51
N ALA A 39 1.56 -4.09 0.14
CA ALA A 39 1.69 -4.11 1.59
C ALA A 39 2.45 -2.85 2.08
N LEU A 40 1.91 -2.17 3.09
CA LEU A 40 2.56 -1.05 3.75
C LEU A 40 3.45 -1.52 4.89
N ASN A 41 4.60 -0.88 4.98
CA ASN A 41 5.55 -0.97 6.08
C ASN A 41 5.90 0.43 6.57
N ALA A 42 6.49 0.51 7.77
CA ALA A 42 7.01 1.75 8.33
C ALA A 42 8.50 1.69 8.63
N TRP A 43 9.15 2.84 8.49
CA TRP A 43 10.37 3.15 9.21
C TRP A 43 10.02 3.99 10.43
N ILE A 44 10.50 3.57 11.61
CA ILE A 44 10.25 4.29 12.86
C ILE A 44 11.55 4.91 13.37
N CYS A 45 11.54 6.20 13.65
CA CYS A 45 12.65 6.86 14.35
C CYS A 45 12.73 6.35 15.80
N GLY A 46 13.90 5.85 16.21
CA GLY A 46 14.10 5.33 17.57
C GLY A 46 14.13 6.43 18.64
N ASP A 47 14.42 7.68 18.26
CA ASP A 47 14.59 8.78 19.21
C ASP A 47 13.30 9.56 19.44
N CYS A 48 12.53 9.82 18.38
CA CYS A 48 11.30 10.63 18.46
C CYS A 48 10.01 9.88 18.11
N GLY A 49 10.09 8.65 17.61
CA GLY A 49 8.92 7.84 17.27
C GLY A 49 8.19 8.22 15.98
N CYS A 50 8.69 9.19 15.19
CA CYS A 50 8.11 9.49 13.88
C CYS A 50 8.12 8.26 12.97
N ALA A 51 7.02 8.07 12.22
CA ALA A 51 6.83 6.96 11.30
C ALA A 51 6.73 7.46 9.86
N GLU A 52 7.51 6.87 8.96
CA GLU A 52 7.42 7.06 7.51
C GLU A 52 6.93 5.78 6.86
N LEU A 53 5.97 5.89 5.94
CA LEU A 53 5.32 4.76 5.29
C LEU A 53 5.92 4.47 3.92
N TYR A 54 6.07 3.19 3.58
CA TYR A 54 6.52 2.74 2.27
C TYR A 54 5.92 1.39 1.88
N VAL A 55 5.98 1.09 0.58
CA VAL A 55 5.61 -0.22 0.01
C VAL A 55 6.87 -0.97 -0.41
N GLU A 56 6.88 -2.30 -0.31
CA GLU A 56 8.05 -3.12 -0.68
C GLU A 56 8.32 -3.15 -2.19
N SER A 57 7.26 -3.17 -3.01
CA SER A 57 7.34 -3.33 -4.47
C SER A 57 6.71 -2.13 -5.21
N PRO A 58 7.28 -0.91 -5.09
CA PRO A 58 6.67 0.30 -5.64
C PRO A 58 6.58 0.30 -7.17
N GLN A 59 7.46 -0.44 -7.87
CA GLN A 59 7.52 -0.45 -9.33
C GLN A 59 6.24 -1.02 -9.95
N GLN A 60 5.66 -2.06 -9.34
CA GLN A 60 4.42 -2.65 -9.84
C GLN A 60 3.28 -1.63 -9.78
N LEU A 61 3.08 -1.02 -8.60
CA LEU A 61 2.07 0.01 -8.39
C LEU A 61 2.27 1.21 -9.34
N TYR A 62 3.52 1.66 -9.49
CA TYR A 62 3.83 2.77 -10.37
C TYR A 62 3.59 2.45 -11.84
N SER A 63 3.90 1.24 -12.30
CA SER A 63 3.61 0.82 -13.67
C SER A 63 2.11 0.79 -13.97
N THR A 64 1.29 0.31 -13.03
CA THR A 64 -0.17 0.34 -13.12
C THR A 64 -0.72 1.77 -13.20
N TYR A 65 -0.21 2.67 -12.35
CA TYR A 65 -0.60 4.08 -12.40
C TYR A 65 -0.27 4.72 -13.75
N GLN A 66 0.91 4.42 -14.29
CA GLN A 66 1.37 4.99 -15.56
C GLN A 66 0.61 4.45 -16.77
N SER A 67 0.22 3.17 -16.77
CA SER A 67 -0.59 2.60 -17.85
C SER A 67 -1.95 3.29 -17.93
N PHE A 68 -2.58 3.57 -16.78
CA PHE A 68 -3.84 4.33 -16.74
C PHE A 68 -3.66 5.78 -17.21
N LYS A 69 -2.66 6.50 -16.70
CA LYS A 69 -2.46 7.92 -17.05
C LYS A 69 -2.22 8.15 -18.55
N ALA A 70 -1.74 7.14 -19.26
CA ALA A 70 -1.48 7.20 -20.69
C ALA A 70 -2.74 7.04 -21.56
N GLU A 71 -3.89 6.69 -20.98
CA GLU A 71 -5.21 6.59 -21.63
C GLU A 71 -5.96 7.93 -21.65
#